data_AF-A0A8H5CXH0-F1
#
_entry.id   AF-A0A8H5CXH0-F1
#
_cell.length_a   1.000
_cell.length_b   1.000
_cell.length_c   1.000
_cell.angle_alpha   90.00
_cell.angle_beta   90.00
_cell.angle_gamma   90.00
#
_symmetry.space_group_name_H-M   'P 1'
#
loop_
_entity.id
_entity.type
_entity.pdbx_description
1 polymer ?
#
loop_
_entity_poly.entity_id
_entity_poly.type
_entity_poly.pdbx_seq_one_letter_code
_entity_poly.pdbx_strand_id
1 'polypeptide(L)' 'MCCSDGGEVVVKLLMGDSDLSTPFVEIVGKVVDNSTIQKACCISLGQELDLQLVDQVINLIHEPKYFNNIFS' A
#
# COMPACT_ATOMS: atom_id res chain seq x y z
N MET A 1 1.97 -5.33 8.59
CA MET A 1 0.97 -4.25 8.43
C MET A 1 -0.19 -4.83 7.64
N CYS A 2 -1.42 -4.57 8.07
CA CYS A 2 -2.63 -5.07 7.42
C CYS A 2 -2.95 -4.22 6.18
N CYS A 3 -3.34 -4.88 5.10
CA CYS A 3 -3.71 -4.29 3.82
C CYS A 3 -5.24 -4.17 3.69
N SER A 4 -5.72 -3.48 2.65
CA SER A 4 -7.15 -3.26 2.39
C SER A 4 -7.94 -4.54 2.12
N ASP A 5 -7.28 -5.59 1.62
CA ASP A 5 -7.82 -6.94 1.37
C ASP A 5 -7.84 -7.83 2.63
N GLY A 6 -7.36 -7.32 3.77
CA GLY A 6 -7.18 -8.08 5.01
C GLY A 6 -5.90 -8.94 5.05
N GLY A 7 -5.08 -8.91 4.00
CA GLY A 7 -3.75 -9.52 3.98
C GLY A 7 -2.74 -8.79 4.86
N GLU A 8 -1.56 -9.37 5.03
CA GLU A 8 -0.48 -8.78 5.82
C GLU A 8 0.85 -8.75 5.05
N VAL A 9 1.56 -7.62 5.16
CA VAL A 9 2.91 -7.44 4.59
C VAL A 9 3.92 -6.98 5.64
N VAL A 10 5.16 -7.44 5.49
CA VAL A 10 6.33 -6.99 6.25
C VAL A 10 6.96 -5.80 5.52
N VAL A 11 7.13 -4.68 6.23
CA VAL A 11 7.79 -3.50 5.67
C VAL A 11 9.17 -3.33 6.29
N LYS A 12 10.20 -3.44 5.46
CA LYS A 12 11.60 -3.20 5.86
C LYS A 12 11.85 -1.70 5.84
N LEU A 13 12.10 -1.15 7.04
CA LEU A 13 12.49 0.24 7.26
C LEU A 13 14.01 0.40 7.07
N LEU A 14 14.43 1.57 6.62
CA LEU A 14 15.85 1.95 6.64
C LEU A 14 16.23 2.43 8.04
N MET A 15 17.52 2.40 8.39
CA MET A 15 17.96 2.92 9.69
C MET A 15 17.64 4.42 9.83
N GLY A 16 17.04 4.80 10.96
CA GLY A 16 16.67 6.19 11.27
C GLY A 16 15.30 6.63 10.75
N ASP A 17 14.51 5.71 10.20
CA ASP A 17 13.20 6.00 9.64
C ASP A 17 12.12 6.01 10.74
N SER A 18 11.54 7.18 11.00
CA SER A 18 10.69 7.44 12.19
C SER A 18 9.20 7.68 11.90
N ASP A 19 8.75 7.57 10.65
CA ASP A 19 7.47 8.18 10.27
C ASP A 19 6.35 7.15 10.09
N LEU A 20 5.79 6.70 11.21
CA LEU A 20 4.51 5.99 11.32
C LEU A 20 3.67 6.68 12.40
N SER A 21 3.04 7.80 12.04
CA SER A 21 2.31 8.67 12.98
C SER A 21 0.79 8.44 12.98
N THR A 22 0.26 7.73 11.99
CA THR A 22 -1.18 7.51 11.81
C THR A 22 -1.51 6.03 11.56
N PRO A 23 -2.74 5.58 11.89
CA PRO A 23 -3.13 4.18 11.70
C PRO A 23 -3.20 3.78 10.23
N PHE A 24 -3.52 4.72 9.33
CA PHE A 24 -3.53 4.49 7.89
C PHE A 24 -2.37 5.21 7.24
N VAL A 25 -1.60 4.48 6.45
CA VAL A 25 -0.42 4.97 5.74
C VAL A 25 -0.33 4.33 4.36
N GLU A 26 0.20 5.06 3.39
CA GLU A 26 0.60 4.55 2.09
C GLU A 26 2.10 4.27 2.10
N ILE A 27 2.48 3.04 1.80
CA ILE A 27 3.88 2.61 1.72
C ILE A 27 4.28 2.50 0.26
N VAL A 28 5.21 3.33 -0.17
CA VAL A 28 5.82 3.25 -1.51
C VAL A 28 7.20 2.64 -1.39
N GLY A 29 7.49 1.62 -2.18
CA GLY A 29 8.76 0.90 -2.06
C GLY A 29 8.95 -0.19 -3.09
N LYS A 30 10.05 -0.91 -2.96
CA LYS A 30 10.38 -2.04 -3.82
C LYS A 30 9.85 -3.33 -3.22
N VAL A 31 9.09 -4.11 -3.98
CA VAL A 31 8.72 -5.48 -3.60
C VAL A 31 9.98 -6.35 -3.58
N VAL A 32 10.23 -6.99 -2.43
CA VAL A 32 11.40 -7.86 -2.22
C VAL A 32 11.03 -9.32 -2.44
N ASP A 33 9.86 -9.71 -1.95
CA ASP A 33 9.26 -11.03 -2.10
C ASP A 33 7.73 -10.90 -1.94
N ASN A 34 7.01 -12.04 -1.98
CA ASN A 34 5.55 -12.09 -2.02
C ASN A 34 4.86 -11.40 -0.82
N SER A 35 5.54 -11.19 0.30
CA SER A 35 4.95 -10.56 1.49
C SER A 35 5.84 -9.46 2.09
N THR A 36 6.88 -9.02 1.38
CA THR A 36 7.85 -8.04 1.90
C THR A 36 8.07 -6.87 0.94
N ILE A 37 7.98 -5.65 1.48
CA ILE A 37 8.32 -4.40 0.78
C ILE A 37 9.50 -3.73 1.48
N GLN A 38 10.51 -3.30 0.72
CA GLN A 38 11.54 -2.38 1.18
C GLN A 38 11.05 -0.94 0.97
N LYS A 39 10.78 -0.22 2.06
CA LYS A 39 10.20 1.12 2.02
C LYS A 39 11.17 2.12 1.38
N ALA A 40 10.64 2.95 0.49
CA ALA A 40 11.29 4.16 -0.02
C ALA A 40 10.63 5.43 0.54
N CYS A 41 9.31 5.43 0.68
CA CYS A 41 8.53 6.55 1.22
C CYS A 41 7.33 6.03 2.05
N CYS A 42 6.88 6.84 3.00
CA CYS A 42 5.66 6.64 3.78
C CYS A 42 4.83 7.92 3.69
N ILE A 43 3.54 7.81 3.37
CA ILE A 43 2.61 8.95 3.37
C ILE A 43 1.54 8.66 4.42
N SER A 44 1.31 9.61 5.32
CA SER A 44 0.23 9.53 6.30
C SER A 44 -1.12 9.79 5.63
N LEU A 45 -2.08 8.88 5.79
CA LEU A 45 -3.44 9.01 5.25
C LEU A 45 -4.47 9.45 6.29
N GLY A 46 -4.03 9.68 7.53
CA GLY A 46 -4.88 10.14 8.62
C GLY A 46 -5.45 9.01 9.50
N GLN A 47 -6.50 9.36 10.26
CA GLN A 47 -7.08 8.50 11.31
C GLN A 47 -8.23 7.61 10.81
N GLU A 48 -8.83 7.95 9.67
CA GLU A 48 -10.00 7.26 9.13
C GLU A 48 -9.83 7.06 7.63
N LEU A 49 -10.03 5.82 7.16
CA LEU A 49 -9.96 5.46 5.75
C LEU A 49 -10.88 4.25 5.50
N ASP A 50 -11.71 4.33 4.47
CA ASP A 50 -12.57 3.22 4.04
C ASP A 50 -11.74 2.20 3.25
N LEU A 51 -11.21 1.20 3.94
CA LEU A 51 -10.42 0.13 3.33
C LEU A 51 -11.23 -0.75 2.35
N GLN A 52 -12.55 -0.85 2.51
CA GLN A 52 -13.38 -1.60 1.56
C GLN A 52 -13.47 -0.88 0.22
N LEU A 53 -13.65 0.43 0.23
CA LEU A 53 -13.62 1.24 -0.99
C LEU A 53 -12.23 1.22 -1.63
N VAL A 54 -11.16 1.32 -0.84
CA VAL A 54 -9.78 1.22 -1.36
C VAL A 54 -9.57 -0.10 -2.09
N ASP A 55 -9.95 -1.23 -1.48
CA ASP A 55 -9.82 -2.54 -2.11
C ASP A 55 -10.62 -2.65 -3.41
N GLN A 56 -11.87 -2.15 -3.42
CA GLN A 56 -12.70 -2.12 -4.64
C GLN A 56 -12.05 -1.32 -5.77
N VAL A 57 -11.47 -0.16 -5.46
CA VAL A 57 -10.79 0.68 -6.46
C VAL A 57 -9.52 0.01 -6.99
N ILE A 58 -8.73 -0.63 -6.12
CA ILE A 58 -7.54 -1.38 -6.53
C ILE A 58 -7.92 -2.55 -7.45
N ASN A 59 -8.97 -3.30 -7.12
CA ASN A 59 -9.47 -4.38 -7.97
C ASN A 59 -9.96 -3.86 -9.33
N LEU A 60 -10.67 -2.72 -9.33
CA LEU A 60 -11.12 -2.06 -10.56
C LEU A 60 -9.94 -1.66 -11.44
N ILE A 61 -8.90 -1.05 -10.87
CA ILE A 61 -7.68 -0.65 -11.58
C ILE A 61 -7.02 -1.83 -12.30
N HIS A 62 -7.01 -3.00 -11.66
CA HIS A 62 -6.39 -4.21 -12.23
C HIS A 62 -7.29 -4.96 -13.22
N GLU A 63 -8.54 -4.53 -13.46
CA GLU A 63 -9.32 -5.12 -14.53
C GLU A 63 -8.67 -4.84 -15.90
N PRO A 64 -8.58 -5.82 -16.83
CA PRO A 64 -7.86 -5.67 -18.08
C PRO A 64 -8.26 -4.44 -18.92
N LYS A 65 -9.54 -4.04 -18.85
CA LYS A 65 -10.07 -2.88 -19.58
C LYS A 65 -9.63 -1.53 -19.02
N TYR A 66 -9.22 -1.45 -17.75
CA TYR A 66 -8.69 -0.23 -17.15
C TYR A 66 -7.16 -0.25 -17.08
N PHE A 67 -6.58 -1.36 -16.63
CA PHE A 67 -5.13 -1.49 -16.47
C PHE A 67 -4.39 -1.17 -17.77
N ASN A 68 -4.80 -1.77 -18.89
CA ASN A 68 -4.14 -1.58 -20.19
C ASN A 68 -4.31 -0.17 -20.76
N ASN A 69 -5.28 0.62 -20.28
CA ASN A 69 -5.47 1.98 -20.77
C ASN A 69 -4.77 3.02 -19.90
N ILE A 70 -4.45 2.69 -18.64
CA ILE A 70 -3.85 3.60 -17.67
C ILE A 70 -2.35 3.35 -17.50
N PHE A 71 -1.93 2.07 -17.52
CA PHE A 71 -0.59 1.66 -17.10
C PHE A 71 0.22 0.89 -18.16
N SER A 72 -0.29 0.71 -19.39
CA SER A 72 0.47 0.06 -20.49
C SER A 72 1.34 1.02 -21.29
#